data_AF-A0A8T9DFY2-F1
#
_entry.id   AF-A0A8T9DFY2-F1
#
_cell.length_a   1.000
_cell.length_b   1.000
_cell.length_c   1.000
_cell.angle_alpha   90.00
_cell.angle_beta   90.00
_cell.angle_gamma   90.00
#
_symmetry.space_group_name_H-M   'P 1'
#
loop_
_entity.id
_entity.type
_entity.pdbx_description
1 polymer ?
#
loop_
_entity_poly.entity_id
_entity_poly.type
_entity_poly.pdbx_seq_one_letter_code
_entity_poly.pdbx_strand_id
1 'polypeptide(L)'
;MRLVWTVMFALASTAAFAASPEDDYIAARDKAIAAITELNNSNAPVETLDAADAKARADLEGRLSALLGPLTVKDFPTNGTINLESLSDSDVGYGMLDGLRYTQGDDGPSLVATTRGLLDRWLQARAAETDEGLKLPTGVDEALKLDAFYTQAINSDAAFMGTLDFPLKKPEGADIAMARLGGWTQDVGPIHEQQVVVTLVKGNSVMIASAPATPPVPRIAACEALWTSADEAAQKLAAQASETKDEKLYDTANAAWEKGDGDYRKCMGDKLPSDPAFPALLTQAQTLADHMAGK
;
A
#
# COMPACT_ATOMS: atom_id res chain seq x y z
N MET A 1 39.32 20.15 66.51
CA MET A 1 38.03 19.75 65.93
C MET A 1 38.23 19.54 64.44
N ARG A 2 37.91 18.33 63.97
CA ARG A 2 38.00 17.88 62.57
C ARG A 2 36.92 18.58 61.74
N LEU A 3 37.21 18.96 60.50
CA LEU A 3 36.20 18.98 59.46
C LEU A 3 36.83 18.50 58.14
N VAL A 4 36.47 17.28 57.78
CA VAL A 4 36.78 16.59 56.53
C VAL A 4 35.73 17.05 55.52
N TRP A 5 36.18 17.59 54.38
CA TRP A 5 35.30 17.93 53.26
C TRP A 5 35.22 16.71 52.34
N THR A 6 34.08 16.02 52.39
CA THR A 6 33.76 14.91 51.48
C THR A 6 33.08 15.49 50.24
N VAL A 7 33.77 15.48 49.11
CA VAL A 7 33.18 15.78 47.80
C VAL A 7 32.47 14.51 47.32
N MET A 8 31.14 14.52 47.33
CA MET A 8 30.31 13.50 46.67
C MET A 8 30.32 13.75 45.16
N PHE A 9 30.97 12.85 44.41
CA PHE A 9 30.83 12.77 42.96
C PHE A 9 29.47 12.10 42.66
N ALA A 10 28.48 12.89 42.24
CA ALA A 10 27.23 12.37 41.71
C ALA A 10 27.49 11.81 40.31
N LEU A 11 27.55 10.48 40.18
CA LEU A 11 27.45 9.78 38.89
C LEU A 11 26.03 9.99 38.35
N ALA A 12 25.87 11.01 37.52
CA ALA A 12 24.72 11.11 36.63
C ALA A 12 24.87 10.01 35.57
N SER A 13 24.28 8.85 35.83
CA SER A 13 24.09 7.80 34.84
C SER A 13 23.18 8.34 33.74
N THR A 14 23.77 8.95 32.70
CA THR A 14 23.06 9.13 31.43
C THR A 14 22.80 7.73 30.90
N ALA A 15 21.61 7.19 31.17
CA ALA A 15 21.10 6.03 30.47
C ALA A 15 21.04 6.43 29.00
N ALA A 16 22.04 6.02 28.22
CA ALA A 16 21.95 6.03 26.78
C ALA A 16 20.79 5.07 26.44
N PHE A 17 19.63 5.62 26.10
CA PHE A 17 18.57 4.83 25.49
C PHE A 17 19.16 4.30 24.18
N ALA A 18 19.43 3.00 24.13
CA ALA A 18 19.75 2.35 22.87
C ALA A 18 18.59 2.62 21.92
N ALA A 19 18.91 3.07 20.70
CA ALA A 19 17.91 3.23 19.65
C ALA A 19 17.13 1.92 19.50
N SER A 20 15.81 2.02 19.28
CA SER A 20 15.03 0.82 19.04
C SER A 20 15.48 0.17 17.72
N PRO A 21 15.28 -1.14 17.51
CA PRO A 21 15.57 -1.77 16.23
C PRO A 21 14.86 -1.09 15.04
N GLU A 22 13.69 -0.50 15.27
CA GLU A 22 13.00 0.33 14.26
C GLU A 22 13.74 1.64 13.98
N ASP A 23 14.23 2.34 15.01
CA ASP A 23 14.98 3.59 14.81
C ASP A 23 16.31 3.32 14.09
N ASP A 24 16.98 2.20 14.39
CA ASP A 24 18.18 1.77 13.67
C ASP A 24 17.89 1.44 12.20
N TYR A 25 16.72 0.84 11.90
CA TYR A 25 16.26 0.61 10.54
C TYR A 25 16.01 1.93 9.80
N ILE A 26 15.27 2.85 10.41
CA ILE A 26 14.94 4.16 9.82
C ILE A 26 16.23 4.96 9.56
N ALA A 27 17.16 5.01 10.51
CA ALA A 27 18.44 5.69 10.33
C ALA A 27 19.27 5.09 9.19
N ALA A 28 19.24 3.76 9.01
CA ALA A 28 19.91 3.10 7.90
C ALA A 28 19.26 3.45 6.55
N ARG A 29 17.92 3.47 6.49
CA ARG A 29 17.15 3.83 5.29
C ARG A 29 17.41 5.27 4.89
N ASP A 30 17.28 6.21 5.82
CA ASP A 30 17.45 7.64 5.55
C ASP A 30 18.90 7.94 5.10
N LYS A 31 19.89 7.24 5.67
CA LYS A 31 21.28 7.31 5.21
C LYS A 31 21.47 6.79 3.78
N ALA A 32 20.79 5.68 3.43
CA ALA A 32 20.85 5.13 2.09
C ALA A 32 20.20 6.07 1.06
N ILE A 33 19.01 6.61 1.37
CA ILE A 33 18.33 7.61 0.54
C ILE A 33 19.26 8.80 0.31
N ALA A 34 19.85 9.38 1.37
CA ALA A 34 20.76 10.52 1.24
C ALA A 34 21.98 10.22 0.34
N ALA A 35 22.52 9.01 0.42
CA ALA A 35 23.64 8.59 -0.43
C ALA A 35 23.22 8.44 -1.91
N ILE A 36 22.02 7.91 -2.17
CA ILE A 36 21.46 7.76 -3.52
C ILE A 36 21.13 9.14 -4.10
N THR A 37 20.53 10.03 -3.33
CA THR A 37 20.29 11.42 -3.72
C THR A 37 21.58 12.14 -4.11
N GLU A 38 22.68 11.94 -3.38
CA GLU A 38 23.98 12.54 -3.73
C GLU A 38 24.54 11.99 -5.05
N LEU A 39 24.40 10.68 -5.29
CA LEU A 39 24.77 10.08 -6.57
C LEU A 39 23.93 10.65 -7.72
N ASN A 40 22.63 10.83 -7.50
CA ASN A 40 21.70 11.37 -8.49
C ASN A 40 22.06 12.83 -8.82
N ASN A 41 22.27 13.66 -7.79
CA ASN A 41 22.70 15.05 -7.92
C ASN A 41 24.06 15.20 -8.64
N SER A 42 24.94 14.20 -8.48
CA SER A 42 26.24 14.14 -9.16
C SER A 42 26.15 13.63 -10.61
N ASN A 43 24.95 13.32 -11.11
CA ASN A 43 24.73 12.65 -12.40
C ASN A 43 25.57 11.37 -12.54
N ALA A 44 25.62 10.56 -11.48
CA ALA A 44 26.26 9.25 -11.54
C ALA A 44 25.59 8.40 -12.65
N PRO A 45 26.34 7.51 -13.31
CA PRO A 45 25.75 6.59 -14.29
C PRO A 45 24.60 5.79 -13.68
N VAL A 46 23.54 5.53 -14.44
CA VAL A 46 22.34 4.77 -13.99
C VAL A 46 22.74 3.45 -13.34
N GLU A 47 23.65 2.67 -13.95
CA GLU A 47 24.16 1.42 -13.37
C GLU A 47 24.79 1.57 -11.97
N THR A 48 25.36 2.74 -11.66
CA THR A 48 25.92 3.04 -10.34
C THR A 48 24.81 3.36 -9.33
N LEU A 49 23.77 4.05 -9.76
CA LEU A 49 22.57 4.31 -8.95
C LEU A 49 21.86 2.99 -8.64
N ASP A 50 21.57 2.18 -9.65
CA ASP A 50 20.88 0.90 -9.53
C ASP A 50 21.64 -0.06 -8.61
N ALA A 51 22.97 -0.13 -8.73
CA ALA A 51 23.78 -0.96 -7.86
C ALA A 51 23.81 -0.46 -6.40
N ALA A 52 23.80 0.87 -6.19
CA ALA A 52 23.74 1.46 -4.86
C ALA A 52 22.37 1.23 -4.20
N ASP A 53 21.30 1.41 -4.96
CA ASP A 53 19.92 1.17 -4.55
C ASP A 53 19.72 -0.31 -4.18
N ALA A 54 19.99 -1.24 -5.11
CA ALA A 54 19.83 -2.68 -4.87
C ALA A 54 20.62 -3.16 -3.65
N LYS A 55 21.85 -2.65 -3.45
CA LYS A 55 22.67 -2.96 -2.28
C LYS A 55 22.03 -2.43 -0.99
N ALA A 56 21.54 -1.19 -0.99
CA ALA A 56 20.90 -0.61 0.17
C ALA A 56 19.60 -1.35 0.51
N ARG A 57 18.76 -1.65 -0.48
CA ARG A 57 17.52 -2.43 -0.28
C ARG A 57 17.81 -3.81 0.30
N ALA A 58 18.88 -4.49 -0.12
CA ALA A 58 19.29 -5.77 0.47
C ALA A 58 19.72 -5.65 1.95
N ASP A 59 20.43 -4.58 2.34
CA ASP A 59 20.75 -4.33 3.76
C ASP A 59 19.49 -4.06 4.58
N LEU A 60 18.57 -3.25 4.04
CA LEU A 60 17.29 -2.93 4.66
C LEU A 60 16.39 -4.17 4.80
N GLU A 61 16.37 -5.06 3.80
CA GLU A 61 15.66 -6.34 3.86
C GLU A 61 16.14 -7.20 5.04
N GLY A 62 17.46 -7.28 5.26
CA GLY A 62 18.03 -8.01 6.39
C GLY A 62 17.61 -7.44 7.74
N ARG A 63 17.56 -6.10 7.85
CA ARG A 63 17.09 -5.41 9.06
C ARG A 63 15.60 -5.63 9.31
N LEU A 64 14.78 -5.53 8.27
CA LEU A 64 13.34 -5.81 8.35
C LEU A 64 13.07 -7.27 8.72
N SER A 65 13.84 -8.20 8.16
CA SER A 65 13.76 -9.62 8.50
C SER A 65 14.06 -9.88 9.97
N ALA A 66 15.05 -9.19 10.54
CA ALA A 66 15.35 -9.26 11.97
C ALA A 66 14.26 -8.63 12.85
N LEU A 67 13.63 -7.54 12.37
CA LEU A 67 12.56 -6.84 13.08
C LEU A 67 11.24 -7.64 13.10
N LEU A 68 10.85 -8.18 11.95
CA LEU A 68 9.56 -8.86 11.77
C LEU A 68 9.61 -10.35 12.14
N GLY A 69 10.79 -10.98 11.99
CA GLY A 69 10.94 -12.42 12.15
C GLY A 69 10.27 -13.21 11.02
N PRO A 70 10.26 -14.56 11.13
CA PRO A 70 9.63 -15.43 10.15
C PRO A 70 8.11 -15.25 10.14
N LEU A 71 7.52 -15.21 8.95
CA LEU A 71 6.07 -15.17 8.80
C LEU A 71 5.46 -16.54 9.14
N THR A 72 4.38 -16.52 9.92
CA THR A 72 3.65 -17.70 10.37
C THR A 72 2.21 -17.76 9.85
N VAL A 73 1.89 -16.91 8.87
CA VAL A 73 0.58 -16.87 8.21
C VAL A 73 0.45 -18.08 7.30
N LYS A 74 -0.65 -18.81 7.48
CA LYS A 74 -0.96 -19.99 6.68
C LYS A 74 -1.01 -19.64 5.19
N ASP A 75 -0.47 -20.57 4.38
CA ASP A 75 -0.39 -20.48 2.92
C ASP A 75 0.52 -19.36 2.41
N PHE A 76 1.32 -18.69 3.24
CA PHE A 76 2.36 -17.76 2.76
C PHE A 76 3.76 -18.31 3.02
N PRO A 77 4.77 -17.93 2.20
CA PRO A 77 6.15 -18.31 2.47
C PRO A 77 6.62 -17.70 3.79
N THR A 78 7.56 -18.38 4.44
CA THR A 78 8.10 -17.96 5.75
C THR A 78 9.00 -16.73 5.65
N ASN A 79 9.71 -16.59 4.52
CA ASN A 79 10.62 -15.49 4.25
C ASN A 79 10.02 -14.60 3.15
N GLY A 80 10.19 -13.30 3.29
CA GLY A 80 9.74 -12.31 2.32
C GLY A 80 10.92 -11.48 1.81
N THR A 81 10.66 -10.69 0.79
CA THR A 81 11.61 -9.71 0.24
C THR A 81 11.18 -8.31 0.65
N ILE A 82 12.07 -7.33 0.60
CA ILE A 82 11.71 -5.94 0.89
C ILE A 82 10.57 -5.44 -0.01
N ASN A 83 9.62 -4.72 0.60
CA ASN A 83 8.48 -4.14 -0.11
C ASN A 83 8.83 -2.85 -0.88
N LEU A 84 9.86 -2.12 -0.43
CA LEU A 84 10.36 -0.94 -1.14
C LEU A 84 10.94 -1.35 -2.49
N GLU A 85 10.43 -0.74 -3.55
CA GLU A 85 10.86 -0.99 -4.92
C GLU A 85 11.98 -0.04 -5.36
N SER A 86 12.10 1.14 -4.74
CA SER A 86 13.24 2.07 -4.92
C SER A 86 13.45 2.95 -3.68
N LEU A 87 14.68 3.40 -3.49
CA LEU A 87 15.07 4.43 -2.52
C LEU A 87 15.44 5.76 -3.21
N SER A 88 15.33 5.84 -4.54
CA SER A 88 15.50 7.07 -5.32
C SER A 88 14.14 7.76 -5.52
N ASP A 89 14.05 9.04 -5.19
CA ASP A 89 12.82 9.83 -5.33
C ASP A 89 12.38 10.09 -6.78
N SER A 90 13.24 9.76 -7.75
CA SER A 90 12.95 9.80 -9.18
C SER A 90 12.16 8.59 -9.69
N ASP A 91 12.08 7.51 -8.91
CA ASP A 91 11.64 6.22 -9.41
C ASP A 91 10.28 5.81 -8.83
N VAL A 92 9.50 5.09 -9.64
CA VAL A 92 8.33 4.36 -9.15
C VAL A 92 8.79 3.41 -8.04
N GLY A 93 8.00 3.33 -6.97
CA GLY A 93 8.35 2.51 -5.81
C GLY A 93 9.00 3.26 -4.65
N TYR A 94 9.36 4.53 -4.85
CA TYR A 94 9.91 5.36 -3.79
C TYR A 94 8.89 5.71 -2.71
N GLY A 95 9.31 5.57 -1.45
CA GLY A 95 8.48 5.94 -0.31
C GLY A 95 7.27 5.03 -0.10
N MET A 96 7.28 3.82 -0.67
CA MET A 96 6.32 2.77 -0.31
C MET A 96 6.40 2.43 1.18
N LEU A 97 5.41 1.69 1.69
CA LEU A 97 5.40 1.27 3.08
C LEU A 97 6.59 0.33 3.37
N ASP A 98 7.41 0.69 4.36
CA ASP A 98 8.51 -0.16 4.81
C ASP A 98 7.96 -1.49 5.35
N GLY A 99 8.48 -2.62 4.86
CA GLY A 99 8.00 -3.93 5.25
C GLY A 99 8.56 -5.04 4.38
N LEU A 100 8.15 -6.28 4.67
CA LEU A 100 8.47 -7.44 3.85
C LEU A 100 7.24 -7.91 3.08
N ARG A 101 7.42 -8.23 1.81
CA ARG A 101 6.46 -8.85 0.91
C ARG A 101 6.68 -10.34 0.80
N TYR A 102 5.60 -11.10 0.91
CA TYR A 102 5.55 -12.56 0.86
C TYR A 102 4.63 -12.95 -0.29
N THR A 103 5.21 -13.44 -1.39
CA THR A 103 4.48 -13.67 -2.65
C THR A 103 4.38 -15.16 -2.97
N GLN A 104 3.20 -15.61 -3.41
CA GLN A 104 2.96 -16.97 -3.91
C GLN A 104 3.00 -17.04 -5.44
N GLY A 105 4.18 -16.82 -6.04
CA GLY A 105 4.34 -16.74 -7.50
C GLY A 105 3.76 -15.45 -8.09
N ASP A 106 4.03 -15.20 -9.37
CA ASP A 106 3.90 -13.87 -9.98
C ASP A 106 2.45 -13.33 -9.95
N ASP A 107 1.45 -14.19 -10.17
CA ASP A 107 0.02 -13.81 -10.20
C ASP A 107 -0.77 -14.28 -8.96
N GLY A 108 -0.08 -14.79 -7.95
CA GLY A 108 -0.70 -15.41 -6.78
C GLY A 108 -0.98 -14.43 -5.63
N PRO A 109 -1.52 -14.94 -4.51
CA PRO A 109 -1.64 -14.16 -3.30
C PRO A 109 -0.30 -13.55 -2.87
N SER A 110 -0.34 -12.31 -2.40
CA SER A 110 0.79 -11.62 -1.77
C SER A 110 0.38 -11.03 -0.43
N LEU A 111 1.36 -10.85 0.46
CA LEU A 111 1.16 -10.22 1.77
C LEU A 111 2.31 -9.29 2.06
N VAL A 112 2.03 -8.06 2.46
CA VAL A 112 3.02 -7.13 3.01
C VAL A 112 2.87 -7.09 4.53
N ALA A 113 3.93 -7.40 5.26
CA ALA A 113 3.98 -7.29 6.71
C ALA A 113 4.88 -6.13 7.14
N THR A 114 4.43 -5.37 8.12
CA THR A 114 5.19 -4.28 8.75
C THR A 114 4.84 -4.20 10.24
N THR A 115 5.45 -3.23 10.93
CA THR A 115 5.08 -2.89 12.30
C THR A 115 4.16 -1.68 12.35
N ARG A 116 3.42 -1.55 13.45
CA ARG A 116 2.62 -0.35 13.73
C ARG A 116 3.50 0.91 13.76
N GLY A 117 4.68 0.82 14.36
CA GLY A 117 5.61 1.95 14.43
C GLY A 117 6.16 2.40 13.06
N LEU A 118 6.39 1.48 12.13
CA LEU A 118 6.78 1.83 10.76
C LEU A 118 5.59 2.42 9.98
N LEU A 119 4.41 1.82 10.11
CA LEU A 119 3.18 2.35 9.51
C LEU A 119 2.87 3.78 9.96
N ASP A 120 2.94 4.05 11.26
CA ASP A 120 2.62 5.38 11.81
C ASP A 120 3.61 6.44 11.29
N ARG A 121 4.91 6.10 11.22
CA ARG A 121 5.93 7.00 10.65
C ARG A 121 5.68 7.24 9.15
N TRP A 122 5.32 6.19 8.41
CA TRP A 122 5.00 6.29 7.00
C TRP A 122 3.77 7.18 6.75
N LEU A 123 2.67 6.96 7.48
CA LEU A 123 1.47 7.80 7.41
C LEU A 123 1.77 9.27 7.76
N GLN A 124 2.63 9.52 8.75
CA GLN A 124 3.07 10.86 9.09
C GLN A 124 3.83 11.54 7.95
N ALA A 125 4.64 10.81 7.20
CA ALA A 125 5.31 11.31 6.01
C ALA A 125 4.31 11.56 4.86
N ARG A 126 3.36 10.64 4.64
CA ARG A 126 2.32 10.77 3.60
C ARG A 126 1.31 11.89 3.88
N ALA A 127 1.11 12.27 5.14
CA ALA A 127 0.28 13.41 5.50
C ALA A 127 0.89 14.76 5.10
N ALA A 128 2.20 14.80 4.84
CA ALA A 128 2.90 15.99 4.35
C ALA A 128 2.94 16.08 2.81
N GLU A 129 2.33 15.12 2.11
CA GLU A 129 2.24 15.13 0.64
C GLU A 129 1.49 16.37 0.14
N THR A 130 1.94 16.88 -1.00
CA THR A 130 1.40 18.09 -1.63
C THR A 130 0.36 17.79 -2.69
N ASP A 131 0.43 16.60 -3.30
CA ASP A 131 -0.63 16.08 -4.14
C ASP A 131 -1.79 15.60 -3.26
N GLU A 132 -2.93 16.30 -3.34
CA GLU A 132 -4.13 15.96 -2.56
C GLU A 132 -4.68 14.57 -2.91
N GLY A 133 -4.42 14.02 -4.10
CA GLY A 133 -4.79 12.66 -4.48
C GLY A 133 -3.94 11.57 -3.83
N LEU A 134 -2.72 11.93 -3.38
CA LEU A 134 -1.78 11.01 -2.72
C LEU A 134 -1.69 11.25 -1.20
N LYS A 135 -2.24 12.34 -0.71
CA LYS A 135 -2.20 12.67 0.71
C LYS A 135 -3.01 11.70 1.55
N LEU A 136 -2.38 11.16 2.59
CA LEU A 136 -3.02 10.24 3.53
C LEU A 136 -3.21 10.89 4.91
N PRO A 137 -4.27 10.55 5.64
CA PRO A 137 -4.40 10.94 7.04
C PRO A 137 -3.37 10.18 7.89
N THR A 138 -3.00 10.76 9.02
CA THR A 138 -2.05 10.14 9.97
C THR A 138 -2.66 8.95 10.73
N GLY A 139 -3.99 8.87 10.81
CA GLY A 139 -4.69 7.78 11.49
C GLY A 139 -4.95 6.59 10.56
N VAL A 140 -4.50 5.40 10.97
CA VAL A 140 -4.65 4.16 10.20
C VAL A 140 -6.10 3.86 9.83
N ASP A 141 -7.07 4.00 10.73
CA ASP A 141 -8.47 3.66 10.46
C ASP A 141 -9.07 4.47 9.29
N GLU A 142 -8.69 5.74 9.16
CA GLU A 142 -9.14 6.58 8.03
C GLU A 142 -8.30 6.33 6.78
N ALA A 143 -6.98 6.11 6.93
CA ALA A 143 -6.09 5.84 5.81
C ALA A 143 -6.51 4.57 5.06
N LEU A 144 -6.85 3.50 5.78
CA LEU A 144 -7.24 2.23 5.17
C LEU A 144 -8.54 2.32 4.34
N LYS A 145 -9.36 3.38 4.48
CA LYS A 145 -10.56 3.57 3.65
C LYS A 145 -10.23 4.20 2.29
N LEU A 146 -9.01 4.68 2.10
CA LEU A 146 -8.58 5.41 0.92
C LEU A 146 -7.87 4.48 -0.06
N ASP A 147 -8.21 4.63 -1.33
CA ASP A 147 -7.58 3.92 -2.43
C ASP A 147 -6.07 4.24 -2.52
N ALA A 148 -5.72 5.51 -2.30
CA ALA A 148 -4.34 6.00 -2.25
C ALA A 148 -3.46 5.29 -1.20
N PHE A 149 -4.05 4.74 -0.13
CA PHE A 149 -3.29 3.97 0.85
C PHE A 149 -2.75 2.69 0.22
N TYR A 150 -3.58 1.94 -0.50
CA TYR A 150 -3.19 0.66 -1.09
C TYR A 150 -2.26 0.85 -2.29
N THR A 151 -2.51 1.87 -3.12
CA THR A 151 -1.57 2.30 -4.18
C THR A 151 -0.18 2.54 -3.58
N GLN A 152 -0.07 3.42 -2.59
CA GLN A 152 1.26 3.79 -2.09
C GLN A 152 1.89 2.72 -1.19
N ALA A 153 1.10 1.89 -0.50
CA ALA A 153 1.63 0.90 0.41
C ALA A 153 2.13 -0.36 -0.31
N ILE A 154 1.38 -0.86 -1.30
CA ILE A 154 1.59 -2.23 -1.81
C ILE A 154 1.66 -2.37 -3.33
N ASN A 155 1.45 -1.32 -4.14
CA ASN A 155 1.80 -1.30 -5.57
C ASN A 155 1.64 0.14 -6.10
N SER A 156 2.77 0.83 -6.29
CA SER A 156 2.80 2.23 -6.72
C SER A 156 2.80 2.44 -8.23
N ASP A 157 2.93 1.38 -9.03
CA ASP A 157 2.95 1.47 -10.49
C ASP A 157 1.54 1.60 -11.09
N ALA A 158 0.53 1.21 -10.33
CA ALA A 158 -0.87 1.31 -10.73
C ALA A 158 -1.75 1.78 -9.57
N ALA A 159 -2.83 2.51 -9.86
CA ALA A 159 -3.75 2.95 -8.83
C ALA A 159 -4.67 1.80 -8.41
N PHE A 160 -4.75 1.52 -7.12
CA PHE A 160 -5.80 0.68 -6.58
C PHE A 160 -7.14 1.42 -6.67
N MET A 161 -8.14 0.85 -7.32
CA MET A 161 -9.50 1.40 -7.36
C MET A 161 -10.44 0.46 -6.60
N GLY A 162 -11.02 0.96 -5.52
CA GLY A 162 -11.98 0.24 -4.71
C GLY A 162 -13.35 0.11 -5.38
N THR A 163 -13.90 -1.11 -5.34
CA THR A 163 -15.27 -1.43 -5.76
C THR A 163 -16.22 -1.46 -4.56
N LEU A 164 -15.85 -2.16 -3.48
CA LEU A 164 -16.63 -2.22 -2.24
C LEU A 164 -15.77 -2.62 -1.04
N ASP A 165 -16.28 -2.36 0.15
CA ASP A 165 -15.70 -2.86 1.41
C ASP A 165 -16.49 -4.07 1.92
N PHE A 166 -15.79 -5.11 2.34
CA PHE A 166 -16.39 -6.33 2.88
C PHE A 166 -16.76 -6.17 4.36
N PRO A 167 -17.95 -6.62 4.79
CA PRO A 167 -18.32 -6.65 6.20
C PRO A 167 -17.65 -7.82 6.93
N LEU A 168 -16.37 -7.67 7.26
CA LEU A 168 -15.63 -8.69 8.00
C LEU A 168 -16.12 -8.83 9.44
N LYS A 169 -16.09 -10.07 9.95
CA LYS A 169 -16.04 -10.30 11.39
C LYS A 169 -14.59 -10.12 11.85
N LYS A 170 -14.35 -9.10 12.66
CA LYS A 170 -13.01 -8.85 13.21
C LYS A 170 -12.46 -10.10 13.93
N PRO A 171 -11.30 -10.64 13.51
CA PRO A 171 -10.68 -11.76 14.20
C PRO A 171 -10.36 -11.44 15.66
N GLU A 172 -10.35 -12.46 16.51
CA GLU A 172 -10.09 -12.27 17.94
C GLU A 172 -8.68 -11.72 18.19
N GLY A 173 -8.59 -10.72 19.07
CA GLY A 173 -7.34 -10.05 19.40
C GLY A 173 -6.84 -9.10 18.32
N ALA A 174 -7.50 -8.99 17.16
CA ALA A 174 -7.20 -7.96 16.18
C ALA A 174 -7.72 -6.60 16.66
N ASP A 175 -6.90 -5.58 16.49
CA ASP A 175 -7.26 -4.19 16.75
C ASP A 175 -8.16 -3.70 15.61
N ILE A 176 -7.71 -3.93 14.36
CA ILE A 176 -8.37 -3.53 13.12
C ILE A 176 -8.40 -4.72 12.16
N ALA A 177 -9.52 -4.90 11.45
CA ALA A 177 -9.63 -5.79 10.31
C ALA A 177 -10.49 -5.10 9.25
N MET A 178 -9.93 -4.84 8.08
CA MET A 178 -10.64 -4.28 6.95
C MET A 178 -10.37 -5.13 5.72
N ALA A 179 -11.40 -5.37 4.92
CA ALA A 179 -11.22 -5.95 3.61
C ALA A 179 -11.95 -5.13 2.56
N ARG A 180 -11.31 -5.00 1.40
CA ARG A 180 -11.80 -4.26 0.26
C ARG A 180 -11.69 -5.15 -0.97
N LEU A 181 -12.65 -5.01 -1.86
CA LEU A 181 -12.61 -5.55 -3.20
C LEU A 181 -12.25 -4.41 -4.14
N GLY A 182 -11.29 -4.62 -5.03
CA GLY A 182 -10.89 -3.64 -6.02
C GLY A 182 -9.84 -4.21 -6.94
N GLY A 183 -9.19 -3.39 -7.76
CA GLY A 183 -8.05 -3.84 -8.56
C GLY A 183 -7.13 -2.70 -8.93
N TRP A 184 -6.03 -3.03 -9.61
CA TRP A 184 -5.00 -2.08 -10.00
C TRP A 184 -5.13 -1.71 -11.47
N THR A 185 -5.10 -0.42 -11.77
CA THR A 185 -5.16 0.09 -13.14
C THR A 185 -4.29 1.33 -13.33
N GLN A 186 -3.74 1.49 -14.52
CA GLN A 186 -3.09 2.72 -14.98
C GLN A 186 -4.03 3.60 -15.81
N ASP A 187 -5.13 3.00 -16.31
CA ASP A 187 -6.11 3.63 -17.19
C ASP A 187 -7.49 3.70 -16.54
N VAL A 188 -8.32 4.64 -17.01
CA VAL A 188 -9.71 4.75 -16.56
C VAL A 188 -10.58 3.66 -17.22
N GLY A 189 -11.35 2.95 -16.41
CA GLY A 189 -12.38 2.02 -16.87
C GLY A 189 -12.59 0.81 -15.96
N PRO A 190 -13.52 -0.10 -16.31
CA PRO A 190 -13.84 -1.28 -15.54
C PRO A 190 -12.63 -2.17 -15.30
N ILE A 191 -12.37 -2.44 -14.02
CA ILE A 191 -11.38 -3.44 -13.60
C ILE A 191 -12.08 -4.78 -13.44
N HIS A 192 -11.89 -5.67 -14.40
CA HIS A 192 -12.50 -6.99 -14.38
C HIS A 192 -11.71 -7.98 -13.51
N GLU A 193 -10.39 -7.85 -13.50
CA GLU A 193 -9.46 -8.63 -12.69
C GLU A 193 -9.34 -8.00 -11.29
N GLN A 194 -10.32 -8.29 -10.43
CA GLN A 194 -10.33 -7.76 -9.07
C GLN A 194 -9.62 -8.69 -8.08
N GLN A 195 -9.15 -8.09 -7.00
CA GLN A 195 -8.50 -8.71 -5.87
C GLN A 195 -9.27 -8.44 -4.59
N VAL A 196 -9.25 -9.42 -3.71
CA VAL A 196 -9.62 -9.26 -2.30
C VAL A 196 -8.39 -8.80 -1.55
N VAL A 197 -8.44 -7.58 -1.03
CA VAL A 197 -7.37 -6.97 -0.24
C VAL A 197 -7.80 -6.91 1.22
N VAL A 198 -7.00 -7.44 2.13
CA VAL A 198 -7.31 -7.52 3.57
C VAL A 198 -6.19 -6.90 4.36
N THR A 199 -6.51 -5.91 5.19
CA THR A 199 -5.59 -5.36 6.19
C THR A 199 -5.97 -5.85 7.59
N LEU A 200 -5.00 -6.42 8.30
CA LEU A 200 -5.14 -6.81 9.70
C LEU A 200 -4.10 -6.08 10.55
N VAL A 201 -4.56 -5.45 11.63
CA VAL A 201 -3.69 -4.89 12.66
C VAL A 201 -3.90 -5.64 13.96
N LYS A 202 -2.82 -6.18 14.54
CA LYS A 202 -2.85 -6.97 15.77
C LYS A 202 -1.61 -6.66 16.62
N GLY A 203 -1.81 -5.88 17.67
CA GLY A 203 -0.72 -5.40 18.52
C GLY A 203 0.27 -4.55 17.71
N ASN A 204 1.53 -4.98 17.65
CA ASN A 204 2.56 -4.31 16.86
C ASN A 204 2.60 -4.75 15.38
N SER A 205 1.87 -5.80 14.99
CA SER A 205 1.91 -6.32 13.62
C SER A 205 0.82 -5.69 12.75
N VAL A 206 1.20 -5.27 11.55
CA VAL A 206 0.31 -4.83 10.48
C VAL A 206 0.58 -5.71 9.28
N MET A 207 -0.47 -6.30 8.70
CA MET A 207 -0.38 -7.11 7.49
C MET A 207 -1.41 -6.67 6.47
N ILE A 208 -1.03 -6.60 5.21
CA ILE A 208 -1.88 -6.29 4.06
C ILE A 208 -1.75 -7.43 3.06
N ALA A 209 -2.74 -8.32 3.04
CA ALA A 209 -2.83 -9.41 2.06
C ALA A 209 -3.62 -8.97 0.84
N SER A 210 -3.22 -9.44 -0.34
CA SER A 210 -3.95 -9.28 -1.59
C SER A 210 -4.01 -10.63 -2.29
N ALA A 211 -5.18 -11.00 -2.80
CA ALA A 211 -5.35 -12.23 -3.57
C ALA A 211 -6.35 -12.03 -4.71
N PRO A 212 -6.17 -12.68 -5.88
CA PRO A 212 -7.17 -12.69 -6.93
C PRO A 212 -8.55 -13.12 -6.41
N ALA A 213 -9.60 -12.40 -6.79
CA ALA A 213 -10.96 -12.70 -6.39
C ALA A 213 -11.37 -14.09 -6.88
N THR A 214 -11.78 -14.95 -5.95
CA THR A 214 -12.19 -16.34 -6.23
C THR A 214 -13.54 -16.62 -5.56
N PRO A 215 -14.63 -16.82 -6.33
CA PRO A 215 -14.69 -16.82 -7.79
C PRO A 215 -14.41 -15.44 -8.40
N PRO A 216 -14.08 -15.36 -9.71
CA PRO A 216 -13.97 -14.07 -10.40
C PRO A 216 -15.22 -13.22 -10.21
N VAL A 217 -15.03 -11.91 -10.05
CA VAL A 217 -16.15 -10.97 -9.87
C VAL A 217 -17.03 -10.97 -11.13
N PRO A 218 -18.35 -11.17 -11.00
CA PRO A 218 -19.24 -11.23 -12.14
C PRO A 218 -19.36 -9.87 -12.83
N ARG A 219 -19.50 -9.90 -14.17
CA ARG A 219 -19.82 -8.70 -14.95
C ARG A 219 -21.33 -8.45 -14.90
N ILE A 220 -21.75 -7.50 -14.08
CA ILE A 220 -23.17 -7.18 -13.91
C ILE A 220 -23.60 -6.31 -15.10
N ALA A 221 -24.43 -6.87 -15.99
CA ALA A 221 -24.80 -6.24 -17.26
C ALA A 221 -25.36 -4.80 -17.12
N ALA A 222 -26.08 -4.50 -16.04
CA ALA A 222 -26.58 -3.16 -15.78
C ALA A 222 -25.46 -2.15 -15.47
N CYS A 223 -24.36 -2.59 -14.85
CA CYS A 223 -23.21 -1.75 -14.57
C CYS A 223 -22.33 -1.59 -15.82
N GLU A 224 -22.11 -2.68 -16.56
CA GLU A 224 -21.43 -2.65 -17.86
C GLU A 224 -22.07 -1.62 -18.81
N ALA A 225 -23.40 -1.56 -18.86
CA ALA A 225 -24.12 -0.59 -19.69
C ALA A 225 -23.82 0.87 -19.33
N LEU A 226 -23.54 1.18 -18.05
CA LEU A 226 -23.14 2.53 -17.63
C LEU A 226 -21.77 2.89 -18.21
N TRP A 227 -20.82 1.97 -18.10
CA TRP A 227 -19.49 2.17 -18.68
C TRP A 227 -19.57 2.28 -20.21
N THR A 228 -20.22 1.34 -20.90
CA THR A 228 -20.34 1.35 -22.36
C THR A 228 -20.92 2.68 -22.86
N SER A 229 -21.95 3.20 -22.21
CA SER A 229 -22.53 4.49 -22.58
C SER A 229 -21.59 5.67 -22.34
N ALA A 230 -20.81 5.65 -21.26
CA ALA A 230 -19.86 6.71 -20.94
C ALA A 230 -18.67 6.67 -21.92
N ASP A 231 -18.13 5.49 -22.17
CA ASP A 231 -17.01 5.25 -23.07
C ASP A 231 -17.35 5.66 -24.51
N GLU A 232 -18.52 5.27 -25.05
CA GLU A 232 -18.97 5.70 -26.37
C GLU A 232 -19.08 7.23 -26.49
N ALA A 233 -19.50 7.92 -25.43
CA ALA A 233 -19.62 9.37 -25.41
C ALA A 233 -18.24 10.04 -25.33
N ALA A 234 -17.37 9.55 -24.44
CA ALA A 234 -16.02 10.05 -24.25
C ALA A 234 -15.15 9.84 -25.51
N GLN A 235 -15.21 8.67 -26.15
CA GLN A 235 -14.50 8.42 -27.40
C GLN A 235 -14.90 9.38 -28.52
N LYS A 236 -16.19 9.71 -28.66
CA LYS A 236 -16.67 10.70 -29.64
C LYS A 236 -16.08 12.09 -29.35
N LEU A 237 -16.07 12.49 -28.07
CA LEU A 237 -15.48 13.76 -27.64
C LEU A 237 -13.96 13.79 -27.89
N ALA A 238 -13.25 12.72 -27.55
CA ALA A 238 -11.80 12.61 -27.74
C ALA A 238 -11.40 12.61 -29.23
N ALA A 239 -12.18 11.93 -30.09
CA ALA A 239 -11.98 11.98 -31.53
C ALA A 239 -12.17 13.39 -32.07
N GLN A 240 -13.25 14.08 -31.68
CA GLN A 240 -13.49 15.47 -32.07
C GLN A 240 -12.39 16.41 -31.54
N ALA A 241 -11.97 16.23 -30.28
CA ALA A 241 -10.89 16.99 -29.66
C ALA A 241 -9.59 16.83 -30.45
N SER A 242 -9.27 15.60 -30.90
CA SER A 242 -8.08 15.31 -31.70
C SER A 242 -8.13 15.97 -33.09
N GLU A 243 -9.28 15.94 -33.75
CA GLU A 243 -9.49 16.60 -35.05
C GLU A 243 -9.36 18.12 -34.96
N THR A 244 -9.89 18.70 -33.88
CA THR A 244 -9.95 20.15 -33.67
C THR A 244 -8.78 20.71 -32.88
N LYS A 245 -7.94 19.85 -32.29
CA LYS A 245 -6.88 20.18 -31.32
C LYS A 245 -7.43 21.00 -30.14
N ASP A 246 -8.64 20.68 -29.69
CA ASP A 246 -9.31 21.36 -28.58
C ASP A 246 -9.06 20.62 -27.26
N GLU A 247 -8.13 21.15 -26.46
CA GLU A 247 -7.81 20.62 -25.13
C GLU A 247 -9.04 20.55 -24.21
N LYS A 248 -9.97 21.51 -24.30
CA LYS A 248 -11.16 21.49 -23.43
C LYS A 248 -12.11 20.36 -23.77
N LEU A 249 -12.21 19.99 -25.04
CA LEU A 249 -12.97 18.81 -25.45
C LEU A 249 -12.26 17.53 -24.99
N TYR A 250 -10.94 17.51 -24.97
CA TYR A 250 -10.18 16.38 -24.41
C TYR A 250 -10.41 16.26 -22.89
N ASP A 251 -10.35 17.36 -22.14
CA ASP A 251 -10.68 17.38 -20.71
C ASP A 251 -12.11 16.91 -20.45
N THR A 252 -13.06 17.29 -21.32
CA THR A 252 -14.46 16.85 -21.22
C THR A 252 -14.58 15.34 -21.48
N ALA A 253 -13.80 14.79 -22.42
CA ALA A 253 -13.75 13.35 -22.65
C ALA A 253 -13.21 12.60 -21.42
N ASN A 254 -12.11 13.10 -20.83
CA ASN A 254 -11.53 12.51 -19.62
C ASN A 254 -12.51 12.54 -18.45
N ALA A 255 -13.16 13.68 -18.20
CA ALA A 255 -14.18 13.78 -17.16
C ALA A 255 -15.37 12.83 -17.40
N ALA A 256 -15.72 12.56 -18.67
CA ALA A 256 -16.76 11.59 -19.02
C ALA A 256 -16.32 10.15 -18.72
N TRP A 257 -15.07 9.77 -19.03
CA TRP A 257 -14.51 8.48 -18.65
C TRP A 257 -14.42 8.32 -17.13
N GLU A 258 -13.86 9.29 -16.40
CA GLU A 258 -13.75 9.25 -14.93
C GLU A 258 -15.11 9.08 -14.25
N LYS A 259 -16.10 9.84 -14.72
CA LYS A 259 -17.47 9.71 -14.24
C LYS A 259 -18.06 8.34 -14.58
N GLY A 260 -17.82 7.85 -15.80
CA GLY A 260 -18.28 6.53 -16.24
C GLY A 260 -17.73 5.39 -15.40
N ASP A 261 -16.44 5.40 -15.10
CA ASP A 261 -15.79 4.44 -14.21
C ASP A 261 -16.34 4.55 -12.77
N GLY A 262 -16.45 5.77 -12.23
CA GLY A 262 -17.04 6.00 -10.91
C GLY A 262 -18.48 5.48 -10.79
N ASP A 263 -19.31 5.73 -11.81
CA ASP A 263 -20.69 5.23 -11.87
C ASP A 263 -20.73 3.70 -12.00
N TYR A 264 -19.84 3.10 -12.81
CA TYR A 264 -19.70 1.65 -12.93
C TYR A 264 -19.34 1.02 -11.57
N ARG A 265 -18.29 1.50 -10.90
CA ARG A 265 -17.84 0.96 -9.61
C ARG A 265 -18.90 1.14 -8.53
N LYS A 266 -19.58 2.29 -8.50
CA LYS A 266 -20.72 2.50 -7.60
C LYS A 266 -21.84 1.49 -7.86
N CYS A 267 -22.21 1.27 -9.12
CA CYS A 267 -23.21 0.27 -9.49
C CYS A 267 -22.80 -1.14 -9.05
N MET A 268 -21.53 -1.50 -9.24
CA MET A 268 -20.97 -2.78 -8.80
C MET A 268 -21.05 -2.92 -7.27
N GLY A 269 -20.63 -1.91 -6.51
CA GLY A 269 -20.74 -1.91 -5.05
C GLY A 269 -22.18 -2.03 -4.54
N ASP A 270 -23.15 -1.44 -5.24
CA ASP A 270 -24.56 -1.50 -4.88
C ASP A 270 -25.21 -2.86 -5.24
N LYS A 271 -24.78 -3.51 -6.34
CA LYS A 271 -25.42 -4.74 -6.86
C LYS A 271 -24.72 -6.03 -6.46
N LEU A 272 -23.39 -6.03 -6.36
CA LEU A 272 -22.59 -7.23 -6.08
C LEU A 272 -23.00 -7.91 -4.76
N PRO A 273 -23.35 -7.22 -3.65
CA PRO A 273 -23.79 -7.89 -2.42
C PRO A 273 -25.02 -8.79 -2.57
N SER A 274 -25.84 -8.59 -3.60
CA SER A 274 -27.00 -9.43 -3.91
C SER A 274 -26.70 -10.54 -4.93
N ASP A 275 -25.49 -10.58 -5.47
CA ASP A 275 -25.07 -11.58 -6.45
C ASP A 275 -24.69 -12.91 -5.76
N PRO A 276 -24.99 -14.07 -6.38
CA PRO A 276 -24.60 -15.38 -5.85
C PRO A 276 -23.10 -15.58 -5.59
N ALA A 277 -22.21 -14.82 -6.24
CA ALA A 277 -20.77 -14.90 -6.02
C ALA A 277 -20.31 -14.25 -4.70
N PHE A 278 -21.07 -13.28 -4.17
CA PHE A 278 -20.64 -12.46 -3.04
C PHE A 278 -20.35 -13.24 -1.76
N PRO A 279 -21.15 -14.24 -1.34
CA PRO A 279 -20.84 -15.03 -0.15
C PRO A 279 -19.48 -15.72 -0.22
N ALA A 280 -19.06 -16.18 -1.40
CA ALA A 280 -17.76 -16.82 -1.60
C ALA A 280 -16.62 -15.80 -1.49
N LEU A 281 -16.77 -14.61 -2.09
CA LEU A 281 -15.80 -13.52 -1.96
C LEU A 281 -15.64 -13.04 -0.52
N LEU A 282 -16.75 -12.88 0.21
CA LEU A 282 -16.73 -12.54 1.63
C LEU A 282 -16.04 -13.62 2.46
N THR A 283 -16.28 -14.89 2.13
CA THR A 283 -15.61 -16.03 2.80
C THR A 283 -14.11 -16.03 2.52
N GLN A 284 -13.69 -15.73 1.30
CA GLN A 284 -12.27 -15.56 0.95
C GLN A 284 -11.63 -14.46 1.80
N ALA A 285 -12.27 -13.28 1.87
CA ALA A 285 -11.77 -12.15 2.66
C ALA A 285 -11.66 -12.50 4.16
N GLN A 286 -12.67 -13.17 4.72
CA GLN A 286 -12.67 -13.63 6.10
C GLN A 286 -11.56 -14.66 6.36
N THR A 287 -11.34 -15.58 5.42
CA THR A 287 -10.32 -16.62 5.54
C THR A 287 -8.91 -16.03 5.56
N LEU A 288 -8.63 -15.04 4.68
CA LEU A 288 -7.38 -14.29 4.72
C LEU A 288 -7.17 -13.56 6.05
N ALA A 289 -8.21 -12.90 6.56
CA ALA A 289 -8.16 -12.22 7.86
C ALA A 289 -7.88 -13.20 9.01
N ASP A 290 -8.53 -14.37 9.01
CA ASP A 290 -8.36 -15.39 10.04
C ASP A 290 -6.97 -16.03 9.99
N HIS A 291 -6.47 -16.36 8.79
CA HIS A 291 -5.10 -16.86 8.60
C HIS A 291 -4.05 -15.86 9.12
N MET A 292 -4.21 -14.57 8.80
CA MET A 292 -3.34 -13.51 9.32
C MET A 292 -3.43 -13.37 10.85
N ALA A 293 -4.60 -13.62 11.43
CA ALA A 293 -4.77 -13.60 12.88
C ALA A 293 -4.14 -14.83 13.58
N GLY A 294 -3.68 -15.83 12.82
CA GLY A 294 -3.15 -17.11 13.31
C GLY A 294 -4.24 -18.11 13.68
N LYS A 295 -5.40 -18.07 13.00
CA LYS A 295 -6.53 -18.98 13.18
C LYS A 295 -6.76 -19.87 11.96
#